data_AF-A0A661BQB0-F1
#
_entry.id   AF-A0A661BQB0-F1
#
_cell.length_a   1.000
_cell.length_b   1.000
_cell.length_c   1.000
_cell.angle_alpha   90.00
_cell.angle_beta   90.00
_cell.angle_gamma   90.00
#
_symmetry.space_group_name_H-M   'P 1'
#
loop_
_entity.id
_entity.type
_entity.pdbx_description
1 polymer ?
#
loop_
_entity_poly.entity_id
_entity_poly.type
_entity_poly.pdbx_seq_one_letter_code
_entity_poly.pdbx_strand_id
1 'polypeptide(L)' 'MKNLQWKCKQFQQLDNHQLYELIKLRVDIFVVEQKCPYPELDDKDRYIDTRHLTAYDDSGLI' A
#
# COMPACT_ATOMS: atom_id res chain seq x y z
N MET A 1 17.09 -1.27 -16.81
CA MET A 1 16.34 -1.87 -15.69
C MET A 1 15.88 -0.73 -14.81
N LYS A 2 14.58 -0.66 -14.45
CA LYS A 2 14.09 0.38 -13.53
C LYS A 2 14.77 0.19 -12.17
N ASN A 3 15.25 1.28 -11.58
CA ASN A 3 15.84 1.24 -10.24
C ASN A 3 14.70 1.19 -9.22
N LEU A 4 14.49 0.04 -8.59
CA LEU A 4 13.42 -0.13 -7.61
C LEU A 4 13.93 0.14 -6.20
N GLN A 5 13.28 1.06 -5.51
CA GLN A 5 13.53 1.37 -4.11
C GLN A 5 12.51 0.63 -3.24
N TRP A 6 12.96 -0.44 -2.61
CA TRP A 6 12.13 -1.26 -1.72
C TRP A 6 12.11 -0.69 -0.31
N LYS A 7 10.93 -0.66 0.31
CA LYS A 7 10.72 -0.28 1.71
C LYS A 7 9.80 -1.29 2.39
N CYS A 8 10.15 -1.66 3.62
CA CYS A 8 9.34 -2.53 4.48
C CYS A 8 9.11 -1.80 5.81
N LYS A 9 7.87 -1.43 6.10
CA LYS A 9 7.53 -0.57 7.24
C LYS A 9 6.38 -1.15 8.06
N GLN A 10 6.39 -0.90 9.36
CA GLN A 10 5.20 -1.03 10.20
C GLN A 10 4.22 0.12 9.92
N PHE A 11 2.95 -0.05 10.30
CA PHE A 11 1.92 0.97 10.12
C PHE A 11 2.31 2.33 10.69
N GLN A 12 2.88 2.35 11.90
CA GLN A 12 3.28 3.59 12.60
C GLN A 12 4.49 4.28 11.95
N GLN A 13 5.20 3.62 11.03
CA GLN A 13 6.34 4.18 10.31
C GLN A 13 5.95 4.76 8.93
N LEU A 14 4.69 4.55 8.52
CA LEU A 14 4.12 5.19 7.33
C LEU A 14 3.70 6.60 7.70
N ASP A 15 4.12 7.58 6.90
CA ASP A 15 3.50 8.90 6.94
C ASP A 15 2.13 8.87 6.23
N ASN A 16 1.35 9.94 6.40
CA ASN A 16 -0.01 10.01 5.86
C ASN A 16 -0.04 9.92 4.32
N HIS A 17 1.01 10.36 3.62
CA HIS A 17 1.08 10.31 2.17
C HIS A 17 1.35 8.87 1.71
N GLN A 18 2.31 8.18 2.31
CA GLN A 18 2.61 6.78 2.02
C GLN A 18 1.40 5.88 2.31
N LEU A 19 0.71 6.11 3.42
CA LEU A 19 -0.49 5.36 3.77
C LEU A 19 -1.59 5.58 2.73
N TYR A 20 -1.82 6.83 2.32
CA TYR A 20 -2.84 7.15 1.33
C TYR A 20 -2.53 6.53 -0.04
N GLU A 21 -1.27 6.61 -0.50
CA GLU A 21 -0.82 5.99 -1.75
C GLU A 21 -1.03 4.47 -1.74
N LEU A 22 -0.63 3.80 -0.66
CA LEU A 22 -0.80 2.37 -0.49
C LEU A 22 -2.27 1.95 -0.51
N ILE A 23 -3.13 2.63 0.25
CA ILE A 23 -4.57 2.34 0.28
C ILE A 23 -5.19 2.59 -1.09
N LYS A 24 -4.86 3.71 -1.73
CA LYS A 24 -5.39 4.06 -3.06
C LYS A 24 -5.02 2.98 -4.08
N LEU A 25 -3.76 2.54 -4.12
CA LEU A 25 -3.31 1.51 -5.04
C LEU A 25 -4.11 0.20 -4.85
N ARG A 26 -4.27 -0.25 -3.60
CA ARG A 26 -5.04 -1.45 -3.28
C ARG A 26 -6.50 -1.32 -3.67
N VAL A 27 -7.14 -0.18 -3.41
CA VAL A 27 -8.54 0.08 -3.80
C VAL A 27 -8.70 0.12 -5.32
N ASP A 28 -7.83 0.84 -6.02
CA ASP A 28 -7.89 0.96 -7.48
C ASP A 28 -7.84 -0.42 -8.15
N ILE A 29 -7.00 -1.34 -7.65
CA ILE A 29 -6.86 -2.69 -8.20
C ILE A 29 -7.94 -3.65 -7.68
N PHE A 30 -8.00 -3.87 -6.36
CA PHE A 30 -8.81 -4.94 -5.80
C PHE A 30 -10.29 -4.62 -5.69
N VAL A 31 -10.67 -3.34 -5.65
CA VAL A 31 -12.07 -2.92 -5.59
C VAL A 31 -12.56 -2.44 -6.95
N VAL A 32 -11.86 -1.49 -7.58
CA VAL A 32 -12.34 -0.82 -8.80
C VAL A 32 -12.08 -1.65 -10.06
N GLU A 33 -10.83 -1.99 -10.35
CA GLU A 33 -10.48 -2.75 -11.56
C GLU A 33 -11.14 -4.14 -11.55
N GLN A 34 -11.06 -4.82 -10.41
CA GLN A 34 -11.69 -6.13 -10.24
C GLN A 34 -13.23 -6.06 -10.05
N LYS A 35 -13.81 -4.87 -9.91
CA LYS A 35 -15.25 -4.64 -9.65
C LYS A 35 -15.77 -5.48 -8.48
N CYS A 36 -14.97 -5.60 -7.43
CA CYS A 36 -15.23 -6.43 -6.26
C CYS A 36 -15.42 -5.52 -5.04
N PRO A 37 -16.65 -5.09 -4.72
CA PRO A 37 -16.89 -4.30 -3.52
C PRO A 37 -16.76 -5.20 -2.28
N TYR A 38 -15.68 -5.02 -1.53
CA TYR A 38 -15.49 -5.62 -0.21
C TYR A 38 -14.85 -4.63 0.76
N PRO A 39 -14.84 -4.91 2.07
CA PRO A 39 -14.18 -4.08 3.07
C PRO A 39 -12.65 -4.16 2.94
N GLU A 40 -12.07 -3.36 2.03
CA GLU A 40 -10.62 -3.30 1.79
C GLU A 40 -9.83 -2.87 3.03
N LEU A 41 -10.41 -2.00 3.85
CA LEU A 41 -9.84 -1.58 5.13
C LEU A 41 -10.40 -2.48 6.24
N ASP A 42 -9.67 -3.56 6.56
CA ASP A 42 -10.10 -4.64 7.45
C ASP A 42 -9.44 -4.64 8.83
N ASP A 43 -8.80 -3.53 9.20
CA ASP A 43 -8.03 -3.30 10.43
C ASP A 43 -6.71 -4.07 10.60
N LYS A 44 -6.41 -5.07 9.75
CA LYS A 44 -5.17 -5.85 9.87
C LYS A 44 -3.91 -5.03 9.56
N ASP A 45 -4.07 -3.98 8.74
CA ASP A 45 -2.99 -3.05 8.41
C ASP A 45 -2.34 -2.43 9.65
N ARG A 46 -3.11 -2.29 10.75
CA ARG A 46 -2.69 -1.62 11.99
C ARG A 46 -2.09 -2.56 13.03
N TYR A 47 -2.09 -3.88 12.80
CA TYR A 47 -1.52 -4.82 13.75
C TYR A 47 0.00 -4.62 13.90
N ILE A 48 0.51 -4.79 15.11
CA ILE A 48 1.92 -4.50 15.46
C ILE A 48 2.92 -5.33 14.65
N ASP A 49 2.52 -6.54 14.27
CA ASP A 49 3.35 -7.47 13.50
C ASP A 49 3.16 -7.31 11.98
N THR A 50 2.18 -6.54 11.53
CA THR A 50 1.99 -6.27 10.11
C THR A 50 3.16 -5.47 9.55
N ARG A 51 3.58 -5.85 8.35
CA ARG A 51 4.62 -5.16 7.58
C ARG A 51 4.06 -4.83 6.20
N HIS A 52 4.25 -3.58 5.80
CA HIS A 52 3.86 -3.03 4.52
C HIS A 52 5.10 -2.99 3.63
N LEU A 53 5.16 -3.90 2.65
CA LEU A 53 6.22 -3.92 1.65
C LEU A 53 5.77 -3.11 0.43
N THR A 54 6.56 -2.12 0.06
CA THR A 54 6.28 -1.20 -1.06
C THR A 54 7.51 -1.08 -1.95
N ALA A 55 7.30 -0.97 -3.26
CA ALA A 55 8.35 -0.65 -4.22
C ALA A 55 8.06 0.71 -4.86
N TYR A 56 9.09 1.52 -5.01
CA TYR A 56 9.00 2.79 -5.72
C TYR A 56 9.94 2.77 -6.92
N ASP A 57 9.48 3.33 -8.03
CA ASP A 57 10.33 3.73 -9.15
C ASP A 57 10.32 5.26 -9.32
N ASP A 58 10.89 5.76 -10.42
CA ASP A 58 10.96 7.19 -10.71
C ASP A 58 9.58 7.86 -10.86
N SER A 59 8.51 7.08 -11.05
CA SER A 59 7.13 7.55 -11.19
C SER A 59 6.29 7.45 -9.92
N GLY A 60 6.80 6.81 -8.86
CA GLY A 60 6.11 6.68 -7.58
C GLY A 60 5.95 5.23 -7.13
N LEU A 61 4.94 4.98 -6.29
CA LEU A 61 4.60 3.65 -5.79
C LEU A 61 4.11 2.76 -6.95
N ILE A 62 4.62 1.53 -7.03
CA ILE A 62 4.23 0.51 -8.02
C ILE A 62 3.77 -0.80 -7.37
#